data_AF-A0A441C6W4-F1
#
_entry.id   AF-A0A441C6W4-F1
#
_cell.length_a   1.000
_cell.length_b   1.000
_cell.length_c   1.000
_cell.angle_alpha   90.00
_cell.angle_beta   90.00
_cell.angle_gamma   90.00
#
_symmetry.space_group_name_H-M   'P 1'
#
loop_
_entity.id
_entity.type
_entity.pdbx_description
1 polymer ?
#
loop_
_entity_poly.entity_id
_entity_poly.type
_entity_poly.pdbx_seq_one_letter_code
_entity_poly.pdbx_strand_id
1 'polypeptide(L)'
;MPTFIPITIYLNHKPIVVASIPEAAKALQQPWPFMDKPSRLEAIRMIEECLAGHCTQQAAFDAFKAAASEQGLLKRKPPSAGLRKFDGVAEDLL
;
A
#
# COMPACT_ATOMS: atom_id res chain seq x y z
N MET A 1 -21.58 9.84 5.49
CA MET A 1 -20.87 10.38 4.31
C MET A 1 -19.47 9.78 4.31
N PRO A 2 -18.89 9.32 3.19
CA PRO A 2 -17.52 8.84 3.21
C PRO A 2 -16.58 10.02 3.50
N THR A 3 -15.79 9.91 4.57
CA THR A 3 -14.93 10.98 5.09
C THR A 3 -13.72 11.26 4.17
N PHE A 4 -13.39 10.37 3.24
CA PHE A 4 -12.23 10.50 2.34
C PHE A 4 -12.42 9.76 1.00
N ILE A 5 -11.69 10.18 -0.03
CA ILE A 5 -11.71 9.58 -1.38
C ILE A 5 -11.03 8.20 -1.32
N PRO A 6 -11.70 7.11 -1.75
CA PRO A 6 -11.11 5.78 -1.77
C PRO A 6 -9.83 5.73 -2.62
N ILE A 7 -8.82 5.02 -2.15
CA ILE A 7 -7.59 4.77 -2.91
C ILE A 7 -7.46 3.29 -3.24
N THR A 8 -6.79 2.97 -4.34
CA THR A 8 -6.42 1.60 -4.68
C THR A 8 -4.93 1.43 -4.46
N ILE A 9 -4.56 0.44 -3.65
CA ILE A 9 -3.17 -0.02 -3.51
C ILE A 9 -3.00 -1.37 -4.20
N TYR A 10 -1.77 -1.69 -4.62
CA TYR A 10 -1.45 -2.98 -5.22
C TYR A 10 -0.50 -3.75 -4.31
N LEU A 11 -1.01 -4.78 -3.64
CA LEU A 11 -0.23 -5.72 -2.85
C LEU A 11 -0.19 -7.07 -3.56
N ASN A 12 0.99 -7.67 -3.73
CA ASN A 12 1.15 -8.96 -4.42
C ASN A 12 0.42 -9.02 -5.78
N HIS A 13 0.52 -7.94 -6.56
CA HIS A 13 -0.15 -7.77 -7.85
C HIS A 13 -1.70 -7.75 -7.82
N LYS A 14 -2.32 -7.78 -6.64
CA LYS A 14 -3.77 -7.69 -6.46
C LYS A 14 -4.17 -6.26 -6.09
N PRO A 15 -5.16 -5.67 -6.79
CA PRO A 15 -5.71 -4.39 -6.39
C PRO A 15 -6.54 -4.55 -5.11
N ILE A 16 -6.32 -3.66 -4.14
CA ILE A 16 -7.10 -3.57 -2.91
C ILE A 16 -7.61 -2.14 -2.82
N VAL A 17 -8.93 -1.99 -2.80
CA VAL A 17 -9.59 -0.71 -2.57
C VAL A 17 -9.64 -0.46 -1.08
N VAL A 18 -9.27 0.74 -0.66
CA VAL A 18 -9.29 1.18 0.73
C VAL A 18 -10.16 2.42 0.80
N ALA A 19 -11.36 2.29 1.37
CA ALA A 19 -12.34 3.36 1.50
C ALA A 19 -12.61 3.75 2.96
N SER A 20 -11.99 3.07 3.92
CA SER A 20 -12.23 3.25 5.36
C SER A 20 -10.99 2.93 6.21
N ILE A 21 -10.94 3.43 7.45
CA ILE A 21 -9.85 3.12 8.40
C ILE A 21 -9.75 1.62 8.71
N PRO A 22 -10.85 0.87 8.94
CA PRO A 22 -10.77 -0.58 9.14
C PRO A 22 -10.19 -1.31 7.92
N GLU A 23 -10.46 -0.85 6.70
CA GLU A 23 -9.83 -1.41 5.50
C GLU A 23 -8.35 -1.07 5.42
N ALA A 24 -7.95 0.15 5.82
CA ALA A 24 -6.54 0.54 5.88
C ALA A 24 -5.78 -0.32 6.91
N ALA A 25 -6.39 -0.60 8.07
CA ALA A 25 -5.85 -1.52 9.07
C ALA A 25 -5.65 -2.93 8.50
N LYS A 26 -6.66 -3.49 7.82
CA LYS A 26 -6.56 -4.79 7.15
C LYS A 26 -5.47 -4.80 6.07
N ALA A 27 -5.33 -3.70 5.32
CA ALA A 27 -4.28 -3.56 4.32
C ALA A 27 -2.88 -3.55 4.96
N LEU A 28 -2.69 -2.91 6.12
CA LEU A 28 -1.42 -2.89 6.85
C LEU A 28 -1.05 -4.23 7.49
N GLN A 29 -2.00 -5.12 7.74
CA GLN A 29 -1.73 -6.48 8.22
C GLN A 29 -1.20 -7.41 7.11
N GLN A 30 -1.39 -7.04 5.84
CA GLN A 30 -0.87 -7.82 4.72
C GLN A 30 0.65 -7.61 4.58
N PRO A 31 1.35 -8.57 3.94
CA PRO A 31 2.75 -8.37 3.60
C PRO A 31 2.88 -7.23 2.58
N TRP A 32 3.66 -6.20 2.93
CA TRP A 32 4.07 -5.15 2.00
C TRP A 32 5.53 -5.39 1.59
N PRO A 33 6.03 -4.75 0.52
CA PRO A 33 7.41 -4.92 0.08
C PRO A 33 8.44 -4.66 1.19
N PHE A 34 8.19 -3.68 2.06
CA PHE A 34 9.07 -3.37 3.19
C PHE A 34 8.26 -3.23 4.49
N MET A 35 8.41 -4.20 5.40
CA MET A 35 7.66 -4.22 6.66
C MET A 35 8.22 -3.22 7.68
N ASP A 36 9.54 -3.02 7.70
CA ASP A 36 10.25 -2.23 8.73
C ASP A 36 10.38 -0.73 8.41
N LYS A 37 9.68 -0.23 7.39
CA LYS A 37 9.73 1.19 7.03
C LYS A 37 9.07 2.02 8.13
N PRO A 38 9.72 3.11 8.61
CA PRO A 38 9.18 3.93 9.68
C PRO A 38 7.83 4.54 9.30
N SER A 39 7.65 4.95 8.04
CA SER A 39 6.39 5.47 7.51
C SER A 39 5.23 4.47 7.64
N ARG A 40 5.50 3.16 7.50
CA ARG A 40 4.49 2.12 7.70
C ARG A 40 4.17 1.90 9.18
N LEU A 41 5.19 1.81 10.03
CA LEU A 41 5.00 1.65 11.47
C LEU A 41 4.22 2.84 12.06
N GLU A 42 4.51 4.05 11.58
CA GLU A 42 3.76 5.24 11.92
C GLU A 42 2.32 5.17 11.43
N ALA A 43 2.07 4.71 10.21
CA ALA A 43 0.71 4.50 9.71
C ALA A 43 -0.08 3.48 10.54
N ILE A 44 0.56 2.40 11.02
CA ILE A 44 -0.05 1.43 11.93
C ILE A 44 -0.47 2.14 13.23
N ARG A 45 0.48 2.83 13.89
CA ARG A 45 0.22 3.56 15.12
C ARG A 45 -0.92 4.57 14.96
N MET A 46 -0.87 5.39 13.91
CA MET A 46 -1.90 6.41 13.65
C MET A 46 -3.30 5.80 13.44
N ILE A 47 -3.38 4.64 12.79
CA ILE A 47 -4.65 3.93 12.61
C ILE A 47 -5.18 3.34 13.91
N GLU A 48 -4.31 2.76 14.73
CA GLU A 48 -4.68 2.24 16.06
C GLU A 48 -5.19 3.36 16.97
N GLU A 49 -4.50 4.49 17.03
CA GLU A 49 -4.94 5.68 17.77
C GLU A 49 -6.28 6.23 17.25
N CYS A 50 -6.50 6.18 15.94
CA CYS A 50 -7.79 6.59 15.35
C CYS A 50 -8.92 5.67 15.79
N LEU A 51 -8.69 4.35 15.79
CA LEU A 51 -9.67 3.35 16.21
C LEU A 51 -9.96 3.43 17.71
N ALA A 52 -8.98 3.85 18.53
CA ALA A 52 -9.15 4.15 19.94
C ALA A 52 -9.86 5.50 20.20
N GLY A 53 -10.08 6.33 19.17
CA GLY A 53 -10.75 7.63 19.27
C GLY A 53 -9.83 8.78 19.66
N HIS A 54 -8.50 8.61 19.57
CA HIS A 54 -7.51 9.61 19.95
C HIS A 54 -7.06 10.53 18.80
N CYS A 55 -7.34 10.16 17.54
CA CYS A 55 -7.02 11.02 16.39
C CYS A 55 -8.11 10.98 15.30
N THR A 56 -8.05 11.94 14.38
CA THR A 56 -9.03 12.05 13.29
C THR A 56 -8.78 10.99 12.22
N GLN A 57 -9.86 10.49 11.62
CA GLN A 57 -9.76 9.52 10.52
C GLN A 57 -8.95 10.07 9.34
N GLN A 58 -9.04 11.37 9.07
CA GLN A 58 -8.27 12.01 8.00
C GLN A 58 -6.76 11.91 8.25
N ALA A 59 -6.29 12.23 9.47
CA ALA A 59 -4.87 12.18 9.79
C ALA A 59 -4.29 10.75 9.68
N ALA A 60 -5.04 9.74 10.16
CA ALA A 60 -4.64 8.35 10.03
C ALA A 60 -4.63 7.88 8.56
N PHE A 61 -5.60 8.30 7.76
CA PHE A 61 -5.65 7.94 6.35
C PHE A 61 -4.54 8.62 5.52
N ASP A 62 -4.18 9.87 5.83
CA ASP A 62 -3.05 10.55 5.20
C ASP A 62 -1.71 9.87 5.52
N ALA A 63 -1.49 9.43 6.77
CA ALA A 63 -0.32 8.66 7.14
C ALA A 63 -0.24 7.33 6.36
N PHE A 64 -1.36 6.62 6.23
CA PHE A 64 -1.46 5.41 5.41
C PHE A 64 -1.12 5.69 3.93
N LYS A 65 -1.68 6.75 3.35
CA LYS A 65 -1.44 7.13 1.96
C LYS A 65 0.03 7.51 1.72
N ALA A 66 0.66 8.20 2.67
CA ALA A 66 2.08 8.53 2.61
C ALA A 66 2.95 7.26 2.61
N ALA A 67 2.66 6.30 3.51
CA ALA A 67 3.36 5.03 3.55
C ALA A 67 3.18 4.21 2.25
N ALA A 68 1.96 4.15 1.73
CA ALA A 68 1.67 3.46 0.47
C ALA A 68 2.38 4.13 -0.72
N SER A 69 2.47 5.46 -0.72
CA SER A 69 3.17 6.23 -1.74
C SER A 69 4.68 6.00 -1.69
N GLU A 70 5.29 6.04 -0.49
CA GLU A 70 6.72 5.79 -0.27
C GLU A 70 7.15 4.43 -0.81
N GLN A 71 6.32 3.40 -0.62
CA GLN A 71 6.58 2.05 -1.11
C GLN A 71 6.09 1.80 -2.55
N GLY A 72 5.54 2.82 -3.22
CA GLY A 72 5.10 2.75 -4.61
C GLY A 72 3.83 1.92 -4.84
N LEU A 73 3.03 1.66 -3.81
CA LEU A 73 1.84 0.80 -3.87
C LEU A 73 0.64 1.46 -4.56
N LEU A 74 0.62 2.78 -4.67
CA LEU A 74 -0.46 3.54 -5.32
C LEU A 74 -0.43 3.45 -6.86
N LYS A 75 0.70 3.06 -7.45
CA LYS A 75 0.85 2.92 -8.89
C LYS A 75 0.74 1.45 -9.26
N ARG A 76 -0.14 1.12 -10.21
CA ARG A 76 -0.02 -0.15 -10.93
C ARG A 76 1.29 -0.04 -11.71
N LYS A 77 2.35 -0.77 -11.34
CA LYS A 77 3.43 -1.08 -12.28
C LYS A 77 2.92 -2.27 -13.12
N PRO A 78 2.29 -2.08 -14.30
CA PRO A 78 2.30 -3.17 -15.25
C PRO A 78 3.78 -3.50 -15.51
N PRO A 79 4.18 -4.78 -15.62
CA PRO A 79 5.48 -5.08 -16.21
C PRO A 79 5.51 -4.37 -17.56
N SER A 80 6.47 -3.47 -17.74
CA SER A 80 6.66 -2.78 -19.01
C SER A 80 6.74 -3.85 -20.10
N ALA A 81 6.07 -3.66 -21.25
CA ALA A 81 6.12 -4.62 -22.35
C ALA A 81 7.57 -4.94 -22.82
N GLY A 82 8.53 -4.05 -22.51
CA GLY A 82 9.96 -4.28 -22.73
C GLY A 82 10.61 -5.31 -21.79
N LEU A 83 10.09 -5.57 -20.58
CA LEU A 83 10.65 -6.57 -19.65
C LEU A 83 10.37 -8.01 -20.12
N ARG A 84 9.21 -8.25 -20.76
CA ARG A 84 8.87 -9.55 -21.36
C ARG A 84 9.82 -9.97 -22.49
N LYS A 85 10.59 -9.05 -23.08
CA LYS A 85 11.50 -9.35 -24.19
C LYS A 85 12.84 -9.95 -23.73
N PHE A 86 13.18 -9.87 -22.44
CA PHE A 86 14.45 -10.36 -21.93
C PHE A 86 14.34 -11.68 -21.14
N ASP A 87 13.13 -12.13 -20.83
CA ASP A 87 12.89 -13.42 -20.16
C ASP A 87 13.36 -14.63 -21.01
N GLY A 88 13.43 -14.47 -22.34
CA GLY A 88 13.86 -15.52 -23.27
C GLY A 88 15.35 -15.53 -23.64
N VAL A 89 16.20 -14.70 -23.02
CA VAL A 89 17.64 -14.63 -23.35
C VAL A 89 18.52 -15.31 -22.29
N ALA A 90 17.96 -15.65 -21.12
CA ALA A 90 18.72 -16.33 -20.05
C ALA A 90 18.79 -17.86 -20.20
N GLU A 91 18.03 -18.47 -21.11
CA GLU A 91 18.07 -19.93 -21.35
C GLU A 91 19.04 -20.35 -22.46
N ASP A 92 19.67 -19.42 -23.17
CA ASP A 92 20.66 -19.71 -24.25
C ASP A 92 22.11 -19.43 -23.80
N LEU A 93 22.43 -19.71 -22.53
CA LEU A 93 23.81 -19.64 -22.04
C LEU A 93 24.20 -20.77 -21.06
N LEU A 94 23.50 -21.91 -21.13
CA LEU A 94 23.89 -23.19 -20.52
C LEU A 94 24.00 -24.25 -21.62
#